data_AF-A0A1X1YIW1-F1
#
_entry.id   AF-A0A1X1YIW1-F1
#
_cell.length_a   1.000
_cell.length_b   1.000
_cell.length_c   1.000
_cell.angle_alpha   90.00
_cell.angle_beta   90.00
_cell.angle_gamma   90.00
#
_symmetry.space_group_name_H-M   'P 1'
#
loop_
_entity.id
_entity.type
_entity.pdbx_description
1 polymer ?
#
loop_
_entity_poly.entity_id
_entity_poly.type
_entity_poly.pdbx_seq_one_letter_code
_entity_poly.pdbx_strand_id
1 'polypeptide(L)' 'MPKRTEVVEKITKAAKNAGLSFDIQREGGNHTIYNLDGLTIPIARHQQLDGYLAIKIYKQCEPKLGKGWWR' A
#
# COMPACT_ATOMS: atom_id res chain seq x y z
N MET A 1 -13.12 10.04 1.91
CA MET A 1 -12.40 8.82 2.33
C MET A 1 -11.90 8.12 1.08
N PRO A 2 -10.59 7.88 0.92
CA PRO A 2 -10.07 7.18 -0.25
C PRO A 2 -10.63 5.76 -0.35
N LYS A 3 -10.94 5.30 -1.56
CA LYS A 3 -11.26 3.90 -1.78
C LYS A 3 -9.99 3.07 -1.59
N ARG A 4 -10.12 1.87 -1.05
CA ARG A 4 -9.01 0.92 -0.94
C ARG A 4 -8.31 0.71 -2.27
N THR A 5 -9.07 0.59 -3.35
CA THR A 5 -8.54 0.41 -4.71
C THR A 5 -7.62 1.57 -5.10
N GLU A 6 -7.99 2.82 -4.81
CA GLU A 6 -7.17 3.99 -5.14
C GLU A 6 -5.83 3.98 -4.38
N VAL A 7 -5.86 3.56 -3.11
CA VAL A 7 -4.63 3.42 -2.29
C VAL A 7 -3.72 2.35 -2.88
N VAL A 8 -4.27 1.17 -3.19
CA VAL A 8 -3.52 0.05 -3.79
C VAL A 8 -2.96 0.45 -5.16
N GLU A 9 -3.77 1.03 -6.04
CA GLU A 9 -3.34 1.48 -7.37
C GLU A 9 -2.22 2.53 -7.30
N LYS A 10 -2.29 3.45 -6.34
CA LYS A 10 -1.26 4.46 -6.13
C LYS A 10 0.07 3.82 -5.72
N ILE A 11 0.04 2.85 -4.80
CA ILE A 11 1.24 2.09 -4.39
C ILE A 11 1.78 1.29 -5.57
N THR A 12 0.92 0.59 -6.32
CA THR A 12 1.33 -0.18 -7.50
C THR A 12 2.04 0.68 -8.55
N LYS A 13 1.50 1.88 -8.85
CA LYS A 13 2.12 2.81 -9.80
C LYS A 13 3.48 3.30 -9.31
N ALA A 14 3.58 3.65 -8.03
CA ALA A 14 4.85 4.11 -7.44
C ALA A 14 5.90 2.98 -7.41
N ALA A 15 5.51 1.76 -7.04
CA ALA A 15 6.38 0.59 -7.07
C ALA A 15 6.88 0.33 -8.49
N LYS A 16 5.99 0.35 -9.49
CA LYS A 16 6.36 0.18 -10.90
C LYS A 16 7.35 1.26 -11.37
N ASN A 17 7.12 2.52 -11.02
CA ASN A 17 8.03 3.62 -11.38
C ASN A 17 9.40 3.49 -10.70
N ALA A 18 9.45 2.91 -9.50
CA ALA A 18 10.69 2.61 -8.79
C ALA A 18 11.34 1.28 -9.21
N GLY A 19 10.75 0.53 -10.15
CA GLY A 19 11.24 -0.78 -10.58
C GLY A 19 11.06 -1.90 -9.54
N LEU A 20 10.13 -1.72 -8.59
CA LEU A 20 9.88 -2.64 -7.47
C LEU A 20 8.64 -3.51 -7.72
N SER A 21 8.60 -4.72 -7.15
CA SER A 21 7.40 -5.57 -7.17
C SER A 21 6.41 -5.13 -6.10
N PHE A 22 5.11 -5.21 -6.42
CA PHE A 22 4.04 -5.05 -5.45
C PHE A 22 2.96 -6.11 -5.69
N ASP A 23 2.94 -7.12 -4.84
CA ASP A 23 2.14 -8.33 -5.02
C ASP A 23 1.38 -8.71 -3.73
N ILE A 24 0.33 -9.52 -3.87
CA ILE A 24 -0.41 -10.04 -2.72
C ILE A 24 0.38 -11.24 -2.20
N GLN A 25 0.90 -11.12 -0.98
CA GLN A 25 1.61 -12.20 -0.32
C GLN A 25 0.65 -13.26 0.23
N ARG A 26 -0.41 -12.80 0.91
CA ARG A 26 -1.48 -13.66 1.43
C ARG A 26 -2.71 -12.83 1.78
N GLU A 27 -3.86 -13.49 1.75
CA GLU A 27 -5.08 -12.95 2.35
C GLU A 27 -5.24 -13.51 3.77
N GLY A 28 -5.42 -12.62 4.75
CA GLY A 28 -5.77 -12.99 6.12
C GLY A 28 -7.25 -12.78 6.38
N GLY A 29 -7.63 -12.66 7.65
CA GLY A 29 -8.99 -12.27 8.06
C GLY A 29 -9.35 -10.87 7.55
N ASN A 30 -9.30 -9.82 8.36
CA ASN A 30 -9.76 -8.50 7.90
C ASN A 30 -8.78 -7.75 6.98
N HIS A 31 -7.65 -8.35 6.60
CA HIS A 31 -6.56 -7.69 5.87
C HIS A 31 -6.06 -8.53 4.70
N THR A 32 -5.70 -7.84 3.61
CA THR A 32 -4.84 -8.37 2.56
C THR A 32 -3.40 -7.96 2.89
N ILE A 33 -2.48 -8.92 2.92
CA ILE A 33 -1.06 -8.68 3.18
C ILE A 33 -0.37 -8.56 1.82
N TYR A 34 0.15 -7.37 1.53
CA TYR A 34 0.94 -7.11 0.34
C TYR A 34 2.43 -7.23 0.63
N ASN A 35 3.19 -7.58 -0.40
CA ASN A 35 4.65 -7.54 -0.40
C ASN A 35 5.10 -6.47 -1.39
N LEU A 36 5.87 -5.50 -0.90
CA LEU A 36 6.55 -4.48 -1.68
C LEU A 36 8.04 -4.77 -1.68
N ASP A 37 8.51 -5.58 -2.63
CA ASP A 37 9.93 -5.93 -2.80
C ASP A 37 10.61 -6.43 -1.49
N GLY A 38 9.95 -7.34 -0.79
CA GLY A 38 10.36 -7.88 0.51
C GLY A 38 9.79 -7.13 1.73
N LEU A 39 9.06 -6.02 1.53
CA LEU A 39 8.43 -5.27 2.62
C LEU A 39 6.94 -5.62 2.77
N THR A 40 6.56 -6.13 3.95
CA THR A 40 5.18 -6.52 4.23
C THR A 40 4.29 -5.32 4.58
N ILE A 41 3.21 -5.13 3.82
CA ILE A 41 2.24 -4.04 3.98
C ILE A 41 0.83 -4.60 4.22
N PRO A 42 0.30 -4.59 5.46
CA PRO A 42 -1.07 -4.98 5.73
C PRO A 42 -2.06 -3.87 5.32
N ILE A 43 -3.02 -4.20 4.45
CA ILE A 43 -4.09 -3.29 4.03
C ILE A 43 -5.45 -3.92 4.37
N ALA A 44 -6.26 -3.20 5.15
CA ALA A 44 -7.59 -3.68 5.53
C ALA A 44 -8.50 -3.87 4.30
N ARG A 45 -9.42 -4.84 4.36
CA ARG A 45 -10.33 -5.17 3.24
C ARG A 45 -11.58 -4.28 3.14
N HIS A 46 -11.68 -3.26 3.97
CA HIS A 46 -12.77 -2.27 3.89
C HIS A 46 -12.72 -1.53 2.55
N GLN A 47 -13.89 -1.29 1.94
CA GLN A 47 -13.98 -0.59 0.66
C GLN A 47 -13.49 0.86 0.75
N GLN A 48 -13.79 1.53 1.86
CA GLN A 48 -13.31 2.87 2.17
C GLN A 48 -12.27 2.78 3.28
N LEU A 49 -11.14 3.42 3.06
CA LEU A 49 -10.12 3.63 4.07
C LEU A 49 -10.28 5.05 4.60
N ASP A 50 -10.10 5.20 5.91
CA ASP A 50 -9.97 6.52 6.49
C ASP A 50 -8.74 7.24 5.88
N GLY A 51 -8.81 8.56 5.71
CA GLY A 51 -7.70 9.33 5.14
C GLY A 51 -6.42 9.20 5.95
N TYR A 52 -6.53 9.12 7.28
CA TYR A 52 -5.41 8.88 8.17
C TYR A 52 -4.81 7.48 7.99
N LEU A 53 -5.66 6.46 7.78
CA LEU A 53 -5.21 5.10 7.53
C LEU A 53 -4.45 5.00 6.20
N ALA A 54 -4.93 5.66 5.14
CA ALA A 54 -4.21 5.73 3.87
C ALA A 54 -2.81 6.35 4.03
N ILE A 55 -2.70 7.46 4.78
CA ILE A 55 -1.40 8.09 5.07
C ILE A 55 -0.49 7.14 5.85
N LYS A 56 -1.02 6.40 6.83
CA LYS A 56 -0.24 5.39 7.55
C LYS A 56 0.27 4.27 6.63
N ILE A 57 -0.55 3.80 5.70
CA ILE A 57 -0.13 2.80 4.70
C ILE A 57 0.97 3.38 3.82
N TYR A 58 0.83 4.61 3.32
CA TYR A 58 1.85 5.23 2.48
C TYR A 58 3.19 5.41 3.20
N LYS A 59 3.16 5.78 4.49
CA LYS A 59 4.34 5.84 5.35
C LYS A 59 5.03 4.48 5.50
N GLN A 60 4.27 3.40 5.60
CA GLN A 60 4.87 2.05 5.65
C GLN A 60 5.63 1.71 4.36
N CYS A 61 5.27 2.29 3.21
CA CYS A 61 5.99 2.09 1.96
C CYS A 61 7.24 2.97 1.80
N GLU A 62 7.48 3.96 2.67
CA GLU A 62 8.63 4.88 2.59
C GLU A 62 10.01 4.20 2.53
N PRO A 63 10.28 3.09 3.23
CA PRO A 63 11.58 2.41 3.14
C PRO A 63 11.94 1.95 1.73
N LYS A 64 10.95 1.79 0.85
CA LYS A 64 11.12 1.33 -0.54
C LYS A 64 10.85 2.41 -1.57
N LEU A 65 9.81 3.23 -1.35
CA LEU A 65 9.38 4.26 -2.31
C LEU A 65 9.95 5.65 -2.02
N GLY A 66 10.67 5.82 -0.91
CA GLY A 66 11.21 7.10 -0.48
C GLY A 66 10.23 7.92 0.37
N LYS A 67 10.75 8.88 1.12
CA LYS A 67 9.98 9.71 2.05
C LYS A 67 8.98 10.60 1.29
N GLY A 68 7.71 10.56 1.68
CA GLY A 68 6.68 11.45 1.10
C GLY A 68 6.30 11.18 -0.36
N TRP A 69 6.59 9.99 -0.90
CA TRP A 69 6.36 9.61 -2.30
C TRP A 69 4.92 9.78 -2.82
N TRP A 70 3.94 9.84 -1.93
CA TRP A 70 2.51 9.93 -2.27
C TRP A 70 2.02 11.38 -2.44
N ARG A 71 2.91 12.37 -2.30
CA ARG A 71 2.60 13.79 -2.48
C ARG A 71 2.55 14.17 -3.95
#